data_AF-A0A7Y2U9Z2-F1
#
_entry.id   AF-A0A7Y2U9Z2-F1
#
_cell.length_a   1.000
_cell.length_b   1.000
_cell.length_c   1.000
_cell.angle_alpha   90.00
_cell.angle_beta   90.00
_cell.angle_gamma   90.00
#
_symmetry.space_group_name_H-M   'P 1'
#
loop_
_entity.id
_entity.type
_entity.pdbx_description
1 polymer ?
#
loop_
_entity_poly.entity_id
_entity_poly.type
_entity_poly.pdbx_seq_one_letter_code
_entity_poly.pdbx_strand_id
1 'polypeptide(L)'
;PWSVVVKGNCDKPGTYSYEDIVSPHTLEERIYRLRCVEAWSMVVPWVGIPLASILNQFGPNSDAKYVRFKTLHDPKRMPGQRRGILDWPYEEGLTIAEAMHPLTIMAVGLYGRELPNQNGAPMRLVVPWKYGFKSIKAIAEISFTSRRPRSSWERAIPSEYGFYANVNPGVPHPRWSQARERPIGAGLFAAKKPTLMFNGYADQVASLYTGLDLRKNY
;
A
#
# COMPACT_ATOMS: atom_id res chain seq x y z
N PRO A 1 -2.43 11.47 20.31
CA PRO A 1 -1.53 12.09 19.31
C PRO A 1 -0.88 11.01 18.46
N TRP A 2 -0.72 11.24 17.16
CA TRP A 2 -0.03 10.35 16.24
C TRP A 2 1.19 11.07 15.65
N SER A 3 2.31 10.36 15.55
CA SER A 3 3.56 10.92 15.03
C SER A 3 4.14 9.99 13.98
N VAL A 4 4.71 10.59 12.94
CA VAL A 4 5.36 9.88 11.83
C VAL A 4 6.80 10.35 11.75
N VAL A 5 7.71 9.39 11.84
CA VAL A 5 9.15 9.63 11.62
C VAL A 5 9.43 9.63 10.13
N VAL A 6 10.07 10.68 9.64
CA VAL A 6 10.53 10.82 8.26
C VAL A 6 12.05 10.87 8.25
N LYS A 7 12.70 10.01 7.46
CA LYS A 7 14.17 9.92 7.42
C LYS A 7 14.71 9.39 6.08
N GLY A 8 16.04 9.34 5.99
CA GLY A 8 16.75 8.79 4.83
C GLY A 8 17.09 9.86 3.81
N ASN A 9 17.00 9.52 2.53
CA ASN A 9 17.39 10.35 1.39
C ASN A 9 16.37 11.47 1.10
N CYS A 10 16.23 12.43 2.01
CA CYS A 10 15.36 13.58 1.89
C CYS A 10 15.91 14.82 2.61
N ASP A 11 15.46 16.00 2.19
CA ASP A 11 15.97 17.29 2.66
C ASP A 11 15.39 17.72 4.01
N LYS A 12 14.20 17.20 4.38
CA LYS A 12 13.51 17.54 5.64
C LYS A 12 13.19 16.28 6.46
N PRO A 13 14.21 15.62 7.05
CA PRO A 13 13.97 14.55 8.01
C PRO A 13 13.47 15.12 9.33
N GLY A 14 12.67 14.34 10.06
CA GLY A 14 12.13 14.77 11.35
C GLY A 14 11.00 13.88 11.85
N THR A 15 10.46 14.25 13.00
CA THR A 15 9.22 13.65 13.54
C THR A 15 8.10 14.64 13.35
N TYR A 16 7.10 14.26 12.58
CA TYR A 16 5.95 15.10 12.25
C TYR A 16 4.73 14.60 13.01
N SER A 17 3.87 15.52 13.45
CA SER A 17 2.51 15.14 13.85
C SER A 17 1.70 14.69 12.64
N TYR A 18 0.60 13.99 12.89
CA TYR A 18 -0.35 13.66 11.83
C TYR A 18 -0.88 14.92 11.13
N GLU A 19 -1.14 15.96 11.92
CA GLU A 19 -1.66 17.25 11.47
C GLU A 19 -0.66 17.98 10.55
N ASP A 20 0.65 17.92 10.84
CA ASP A 20 1.69 18.50 9.99
C ASP A 20 1.70 17.89 8.58
N ILE A 21 1.35 16.60 8.47
CA ILE A 21 1.37 15.87 7.20
C ILE A 21 0.09 16.09 6.41
N VAL A 22 -1.05 16.17 7.09
CA VAL A 22 -2.39 16.13 6.45
C VAL A 22 -2.98 17.51 6.22
N SER A 23 -2.89 18.42 7.20
CA SER A 23 -3.52 19.75 7.14
C SER A 23 -3.09 20.62 5.96
N PRO A 24 -1.85 20.51 5.43
CA PRO A 24 -1.44 21.29 4.26
C PRO A 24 -2.13 20.91 2.94
N HIS A 25 -2.90 19.82 2.90
CA HIS A 25 -3.46 19.28 1.66
C HIS A 25 -4.98 19.27 1.67
N THR A 26 -5.56 19.39 0.47
CA THR A 26 -6.99 19.14 0.25
C THR A 26 -7.26 17.64 0.18
N LEU A 27 -8.29 17.19 0.88
CA LEU A 27 -8.74 15.81 0.82
C LEU A 27 -9.55 15.55 -0.45
N GLU A 28 -9.30 14.41 -1.08
CA GLU A 28 -10.03 13.93 -2.24
C GLU A 28 -10.75 12.62 -1.90
N GLU A 29 -11.98 12.46 -2.38
CA GLU A 29 -12.63 11.15 -2.41
C GLU A 29 -12.25 10.41 -3.69
N ARG A 30 -11.80 9.16 -3.54
CA ARG A 30 -11.43 8.28 -4.66
C ARG A 30 -12.02 6.89 -4.49
N ILE A 31 -12.89 6.53 -5.42
CA ILE A 31 -13.54 5.22 -5.46
C ILE A 31 -12.59 4.24 -6.16
N TYR A 32 -11.90 3.42 -5.38
CA TYR A 32 -10.94 2.45 -5.90
C TYR A 32 -11.36 1.01 -5.67
N ARG A 33 -10.91 0.15 -6.58
CA ARG A 33 -10.92 -1.29 -6.34
C ARG A 33 -9.78 -1.63 -5.39
N LEU A 34 -10.08 -2.41 -4.35
CA LEU A 34 -9.08 -3.08 -3.51
C LEU A 34 -9.13 -4.57 -3.80
N ARG A 35 -8.00 -5.15 -4.17
CA ARG A 35 -7.87 -6.58 -4.46
C ARG A 35 -6.90 -7.24 -3.48
N CYS A 36 -7.40 -8.07 -2.57
CA CYS A 36 -6.54 -8.85 -1.67
C CYS A 36 -5.94 -10.03 -2.42
N VAL A 37 -4.71 -10.42 -2.13
CA VAL A 37 -4.04 -11.59 -2.76
C VAL A 37 -4.83 -12.90 -2.59
N GLU A 38 -5.67 -12.99 -1.56
CA GLU A 38 -6.55 -14.13 -1.24
C GLU A 38 -7.78 -14.27 -2.17
N ALA A 39 -7.72 -13.68 -3.36
CA ALA A 39 -8.77 -13.76 -4.39
C ALA A 39 -10.14 -13.20 -3.98
N TRP A 40 -10.16 -12.15 -3.15
CA TRP A 40 -11.36 -11.33 -2.91
C TRP A 40 -11.09 -9.85 -3.20
N SER A 41 -12.15 -9.11 -3.53
CA SER A 41 -12.08 -7.71 -3.93
C SER A 41 -13.20 -6.87 -3.34
N MET A 42 -12.98 -5.57 -3.17
CA MET A 42 -13.97 -4.57 -2.79
C MET A 42 -13.86 -3.33 -3.68
N VAL A 43 -14.95 -2.57 -3.78
CA VAL A 43 -14.94 -1.19 -4.28
C VAL A 43 -15.12 -0.28 -3.09
N VAL A 44 -14.19 0.65 -2.88
CA VAL A 44 -14.04 1.38 -1.63
C VAL A 44 -13.88 2.88 -1.91
N PRO A 45 -14.75 3.76 -1.37
CA PRO A 45 -14.62 5.21 -1.46
C PRO A 45 -13.64 5.70 -0.38
N TRP A 46 -12.37 5.75 -0.74
CA TRP A 46 -11.32 6.28 0.13
C TRP A 46 -11.37 7.79 0.17
N VAL A 47 -11.06 8.39 1.32
CA VAL A 47 -10.78 9.82 1.44
C VAL A 47 -9.30 9.97 1.78
N GLY A 48 -8.56 10.75 0.99
CA GLY A 48 -7.11 10.80 1.14
C GLY A 48 -6.44 11.90 0.33
N ILE A 49 -5.11 11.84 0.33
CA ILE A 49 -4.22 12.80 -0.33
C ILE A 49 -3.33 12.02 -1.31
N PRO A 50 -3.06 12.53 -2.52
CA PRO A 50 -2.04 11.97 -3.40
C PRO A 50 -0.72 11.80 -2.64
N LEU A 51 -0.16 10.59 -2.64
CA LEU A 51 1.06 10.31 -1.88
C LEU A 51 2.22 11.21 -2.35
N ALA A 52 2.29 11.49 -3.65
CA ALA A 52 3.29 12.40 -4.22
C ALA A 52 3.31 13.77 -3.55
N SER A 53 2.13 14.38 -3.32
CA SER A 53 2.00 15.67 -2.63
C SER A 53 2.56 15.60 -1.21
N ILE A 54 2.30 14.50 -0.49
CA ILE A 54 2.86 14.28 0.84
C ILE A 54 4.37 14.16 0.79
N LEU A 55 4.90 13.30 -0.09
CA LEU A 55 6.34 13.02 -0.17
C LEU A 55 7.13 14.26 -0.59
N ASN A 56 6.60 15.07 -1.49
CA ASN A 56 7.22 16.33 -1.93
C ASN A 56 7.45 17.33 -0.79
N GLN A 57 6.65 17.29 0.28
CA GLN A 57 6.87 18.14 1.47
C GLN A 57 8.26 17.91 2.09
N PHE A 58 8.72 16.66 2.05
CA PHE A 58 9.97 16.23 2.68
C PHE A 58 11.20 16.40 1.78
N GLY A 59 11.01 16.74 0.49
CA GLY A 59 12.08 16.90 -0.49
C GLY A 59 12.93 15.64 -0.70
N PRO A 60 12.41 14.56 -1.32
CA PRO A 60 13.22 13.38 -1.62
C PRO A 60 14.32 13.76 -2.62
N ASN A 61 15.58 13.44 -2.31
CA ASN A 61 16.71 13.82 -3.16
C ASN A 61 16.99 12.77 -4.25
N SER A 62 18.01 13.00 -5.09
CA SER A 62 18.35 12.13 -6.22
C SER A 62 18.70 10.68 -5.84
N ASP A 63 19.09 10.43 -4.59
CA ASP A 63 19.43 9.10 -4.08
C ASP A 63 18.20 8.33 -3.57
N ALA A 64 17.03 8.97 -3.46
CA ALA A 64 15.77 8.32 -3.12
C ALA A 64 15.26 7.49 -4.31
N LYS A 65 15.51 6.17 -4.29
CA LYS A 65 15.01 5.23 -5.32
C LYS A 65 13.76 4.48 -4.87
N TYR A 66 13.54 4.38 -3.57
CA TYR A 66 12.43 3.69 -2.94
C TYR A 66 11.88 4.48 -1.75
N VAL A 67 10.63 4.22 -1.42
CA VAL A 67 9.99 4.69 -0.19
C VAL A 67 9.63 3.46 0.64
N ARG A 68 10.16 3.37 1.85
CA ARG A 68 9.81 2.36 2.86
C ARG A 68 8.82 2.96 3.85
N PHE A 69 7.85 2.16 4.23
CA PHE A 69 6.84 2.48 5.23
C PHE A 69 6.90 1.49 6.38
N LYS A 70 6.66 1.96 7.60
CA LYS A 70 6.59 1.11 8.80
C LYS A 70 5.31 1.42 9.56
N THR A 71 4.59 0.36 9.93
CA THR A 71 3.43 0.44 10.83
C THR A 71 3.90 0.71 12.26
N LEU A 72 3.08 1.38 13.07
CA LEU A 72 3.29 1.52 14.50
C LEU A 72 3.62 0.16 15.16
N HIS A 73 4.68 0.12 15.96
CA HIS A 73 5.01 -1.03 16.81
C HIS A 73 4.54 -0.76 18.24
N ASP A 74 3.47 -1.42 18.65
CA ASP A 74 2.93 -1.33 20.01
C ASP A 74 2.24 -2.65 20.41
N PRO A 75 2.99 -3.66 20.87
CA PRO A 75 2.42 -4.95 21.26
C PRO A 75 1.47 -4.88 22.46
N LYS A 76 1.39 -3.75 23.19
CA LYS A 76 0.42 -3.55 24.27
C LYS A 76 -0.95 -3.20 23.71
N ARG A 77 -1.02 -2.27 22.76
CA ARG A 77 -2.27 -1.87 22.09
C ARG A 77 -2.64 -2.74 20.89
N MET A 78 -1.66 -3.42 20.29
CA MET A 78 -1.80 -4.30 19.13
C MET A 78 -1.33 -5.72 19.47
N PRO A 79 -2.11 -6.49 20.25
CA PRO A 79 -1.69 -7.81 20.74
C PRO A 79 -1.37 -8.82 19.62
N GLY A 80 -1.89 -8.61 18.41
CA GLY A 80 -1.53 -9.39 17.21
C GLY A 80 -0.03 -9.36 16.88
N GLN A 81 0.68 -8.30 17.27
CA GLN A 81 2.13 -8.16 17.08
C GLN A 81 2.97 -9.09 17.97
N ARG A 82 2.34 -9.80 18.92
CA ARG A 82 2.99 -10.85 19.71
C ARG A 82 3.01 -12.21 19.00
N ARG A 83 2.25 -12.35 17.92
CA ARG A 83 2.18 -13.60 17.14
C ARG A 83 3.37 -13.66 16.17
N GLY A 84 4.09 -14.77 16.15
CA GLY A 84 5.21 -15.01 15.22
C GLY A 84 4.80 -15.28 13.76
N ILE A 85 3.69 -14.70 13.28
CA ILE A 85 3.24 -14.85 11.90
C ILE A 85 4.02 -13.96 10.92
N LEU A 86 4.56 -12.85 11.41
CA LEU A 86 5.38 -11.90 10.68
C LEU A 86 6.48 -11.40 11.62
N ASP A 87 7.59 -10.97 11.04
CA ASP A 87 8.60 -10.19 11.74
C ASP A 87 8.10 -8.74 11.88
N TRP A 88 7.57 -8.43 13.08
CA TRP A 88 6.93 -7.17 13.41
C TRP A 88 7.96 -6.06 13.73
N PRO A 89 7.62 -4.78 13.49
CA PRO A 89 6.35 -4.30 12.94
C PRO A 89 6.22 -4.54 11.44
N TYR A 90 5.00 -4.33 10.94
CA TYR A 90 4.71 -4.48 9.52
C TYR A 90 5.45 -3.41 8.71
N GLU A 91 6.07 -3.82 7.62
CA GLU A 91 6.87 -2.98 6.75
C GLU A 91 6.53 -3.23 5.29
N GLU A 92 6.47 -2.16 4.53
CA GLU A 92 6.26 -2.19 3.08
C GLU A 92 7.15 -1.21 2.35
N GLY A 93 7.19 -1.33 1.03
CA GLY A 93 7.86 -0.35 0.21
C GLY A 93 7.38 -0.29 -1.23
N LEU A 94 7.66 0.85 -1.85
CA LEU A 94 7.40 1.14 -3.25
C LEU A 94 8.67 1.67 -3.90
N THR A 95 8.82 1.49 -5.21
CA THR A 95 9.74 2.34 -5.97
C THR A 95 9.31 3.81 -5.85
N ILE A 96 10.23 4.75 -6.01
CA ILE A 96 9.88 6.17 -5.97
C ILE A 96 8.87 6.53 -7.07
N ALA A 97 8.96 5.90 -8.25
CA ALA A 97 8.02 6.10 -9.35
C ALA A 97 6.58 5.65 -8.99
N GLU A 98 6.43 4.51 -8.32
CA GLU A 98 5.13 4.03 -7.84
C GLU A 98 4.57 4.91 -6.71
N ALA A 99 5.45 5.38 -5.82
CA ALA A 99 5.07 6.24 -4.71
C ALA A 99 4.62 7.64 -5.19
N MET A 100 5.25 8.15 -6.25
CA MET A 100 4.89 9.42 -6.89
C MET A 100 3.73 9.30 -7.89
N HIS A 101 3.27 8.10 -8.20
CA HIS A 101 2.21 7.91 -9.19
C HIS A 101 0.88 8.52 -8.70
N PRO A 102 0.11 9.23 -9.56
CA PRO A 102 -1.11 9.91 -9.14
C PRO A 102 -2.16 8.99 -8.50
N LEU A 103 -2.22 7.71 -8.84
CA LEU A 103 -3.17 6.76 -8.25
C LEU A 103 -2.80 6.30 -6.83
N THR A 104 -1.56 6.51 -6.38
CA THR A 104 -1.16 6.16 -5.02
C THR A 104 -1.59 7.25 -4.07
N ILE A 105 -2.39 6.90 -3.06
CA ILE A 105 -2.86 7.86 -2.06
C ILE A 105 -2.51 7.41 -0.65
N MET A 106 -2.36 8.39 0.22
CA MET A 106 -2.44 8.22 1.67
C MET A 106 -3.90 8.44 2.07
N ALA A 107 -4.61 7.38 2.44
CA ALA A 107 -5.98 7.48 2.90
C ALA A 107 -6.05 7.77 4.39
N VAL A 108 -6.87 8.75 4.75
CA VAL A 108 -7.16 9.21 6.12
C VAL A 108 -8.64 9.08 6.48
N GLY A 109 -9.48 8.73 5.50
CA GLY A 109 -10.90 8.51 5.67
C GLY A 109 -11.46 7.45 4.72
N LEU A 110 -12.71 7.11 4.97
CA LEU A 110 -13.45 6.06 4.30
C LEU A 110 -14.95 6.35 4.41
N TYR A 111 -15.69 6.30 3.30
CA TYR A 111 -17.13 6.63 3.25
C TYR A 111 -17.46 8.01 3.85
N GLY A 112 -16.69 9.04 3.50
CA GLY A 112 -16.88 10.41 4.00
C GLY A 112 -16.61 10.61 5.50
N ARG A 113 -16.03 9.62 6.19
CA ARG A 113 -15.72 9.66 7.62
C ARG A 113 -14.25 9.37 7.88
N GLU A 114 -13.79 9.66 9.09
CA GLU A 114 -12.46 9.26 9.55
C GLU A 114 -12.23 7.75 9.40
N LEU A 115 -10.98 7.38 9.13
CA LEU A 115 -10.61 5.99 8.92
C LEU A 115 -10.83 5.17 10.21
N PRO A 116 -11.59 4.07 10.17
CA PRO A 116 -11.72 3.20 11.35
C PRO A 116 -10.40 2.48 11.70
N ASN A 117 -10.21 2.14 12.98
CA ASN A 117 -9.00 1.44 13.46
C ASN A 117 -8.70 0.15 12.69
N GLN A 118 -9.73 -0.67 12.41
CA GLN A 118 -9.61 -1.91 11.63
C GLN A 118 -9.14 -1.68 10.19
N ASN A 119 -9.39 -0.48 9.65
CA ASN A 119 -8.95 -0.08 8.32
C ASN A 119 -7.54 0.51 8.32
N GLY A 120 -6.96 0.80 9.47
CA GLY A 120 -5.57 1.26 9.61
C GLY A 120 -5.41 2.73 9.97
N ALA A 121 -6.33 3.27 10.77
CA ALA A 121 -6.24 4.62 11.31
C ALA A 121 -4.88 4.94 11.96
N PRO A 122 -4.47 6.22 11.98
CA PRO A 122 -5.14 7.38 11.37
C PRO A 122 -4.82 7.56 9.88
N MET A 123 -3.80 6.87 9.36
CA MET A 123 -3.42 6.96 7.96
C MET A 123 -2.89 5.63 7.41
N ARG A 124 -3.29 5.31 6.19
CA ARG A 124 -2.89 4.09 5.48
C ARG A 124 -2.49 4.38 4.04
N LEU A 125 -1.63 3.54 3.50
CA LEU A 125 -1.32 3.54 2.08
C LEU A 125 -2.45 2.87 1.29
N VAL A 126 -2.72 3.35 0.08
CA VAL A 126 -3.59 2.71 -0.91
C VAL A 126 -2.91 2.74 -2.27
N VAL A 127 -2.67 1.55 -2.85
CA VAL A 127 -2.08 1.38 -4.18
C VAL A 127 -3.00 0.48 -5.01
N PRO A 128 -3.93 1.05 -5.79
CA PRO A 128 -5.11 0.31 -6.24
C PRO A 128 -4.82 -0.78 -7.28
N TRP A 129 -3.68 -0.72 -7.97
CA TRP A 129 -3.29 -1.73 -8.96
C TRP A 129 -2.47 -2.90 -8.39
N LYS A 130 -2.15 -2.86 -7.09
CA LYS A 130 -1.39 -3.89 -6.38
C LYS A 130 -2.26 -4.72 -5.45
N TYR A 131 -1.77 -5.88 -5.05
CA TYR A 131 -2.43 -6.69 -4.03
C TYR A 131 -2.48 -5.97 -2.68
N GLY A 132 -3.55 -6.21 -1.93
CA GLY A 132 -3.91 -5.45 -0.73
C GLY A 132 -2.85 -5.42 0.37
N PHE A 133 -1.94 -6.39 0.43
CA PHE A 133 -0.86 -6.40 1.42
C PHE A 133 0.14 -5.23 1.23
N LYS A 134 0.25 -4.69 0.01
CA LYS A 134 1.06 -3.48 -0.26
C LYS A 134 0.47 -2.23 0.37
N SER A 135 -0.83 -2.23 0.69
CA SER A 135 -1.55 -1.10 1.29
C SER A 135 -1.40 -1.13 2.83
N ILE A 136 -0.18 -0.83 3.29
CA ILE A 136 0.20 -0.79 4.71
C ILE A 136 -0.69 0.14 5.54
N LYS A 137 -0.96 -0.27 6.79
CA LYS A 137 -1.87 0.40 7.72
C LYS A 137 -1.12 1.11 8.84
N ALA A 138 -1.74 2.12 9.46
CA ALA A 138 -1.28 2.74 10.70
C ALA A 138 0.21 3.13 10.62
N ILE A 139 0.55 3.91 9.59
CA ILE A 139 1.94 4.27 9.25
C ILE A 139 2.51 5.20 10.32
N ALA A 140 3.68 4.84 10.85
CA ALA A 140 4.42 5.60 11.86
C ALA A 140 5.84 5.98 11.39
N GLU A 141 6.30 5.45 10.25
CA GLU A 141 7.59 5.84 9.65
C GLU A 141 7.49 5.85 8.12
N ILE A 142 8.10 6.86 7.50
CA ILE A 142 8.35 6.97 6.06
C ILE A 142 9.87 7.16 5.89
N SER A 143 10.52 6.30 5.10
CA SER A 143 11.96 6.40 4.83
C SER A 143 12.24 6.40 3.34
N PHE A 144 13.09 7.32 2.89
CA PHE A 144 13.57 7.36 1.51
C PHE A 144 14.90 6.60 1.43
N THR A 145 14.99 5.61 0.54
CA THR A 145 16.16 4.71 0.48
C THR A 145 16.68 4.55 -0.95
N SER A 146 17.99 4.37 -1.08
CA SER A 146 18.64 4.05 -2.37
C SER A 146 18.50 2.58 -2.74
N ARG A 147 18.40 1.71 -1.73
CA ARG A 147 18.23 0.25 -1.89
C ARG A 147 16.78 -0.16 -1.67
N ARG A 148 16.35 -1.18 -2.42
CA ARG A 148 15.00 -1.77 -2.31
C ARG A 148 14.79 -2.33 -0.89
N PRO A 149 13.76 -1.88 -0.16
CA PRO A 149 13.40 -2.50 1.11
C PRO A 149 12.75 -3.86 0.86
N ARG A 150 12.94 -4.80 1.78
CA ARG A 150 12.24 -6.09 1.78
C ARG A 150 10.95 -5.94 2.57
N SER A 151 9.79 -6.31 2.03
CA SER A 151 8.50 -6.15 2.72
C SER A 151 8.23 -7.29 3.74
N SER A 152 7.27 -7.11 4.64
CA SER A 152 6.96 -8.11 5.67
C SER A 152 6.52 -9.47 5.09
N TRP A 153 5.66 -9.48 4.06
CA TRP A 153 5.25 -10.73 3.42
C TRP A 153 6.35 -11.37 2.58
N GLU A 154 7.18 -10.55 1.90
CA GLU A 154 8.36 -11.04 1.19
C GLU A 154 9.42 -11.62 2.15
N ARG A 155 9.53 -11.10 3.37
CA ARG A 155 10.36 -11.69 4.44
C ARG A 155 9.78 -13.02 4.92
N ALA A 156 8.47 -13.04 5.19
CA ALA A 156 7.82 -14.20 5.77
C ALA A 156 7.77 -15.40 4.82
N ILE A 157 7.39 -15.19 3.56
CA ILE A 157 7.23 -16.27 2.57
C ILE A 157 7.68 -15.78 1.18
N PRO A 158 9.00 -15.68 0.93
CA PRO A 158 9.55 -15.11 -0.32
C PRO A 158 9.16 -15.89 -1.59
N SER A 159 8.76 -17.15 -1.48
CA SER A 159 8.25 -17.95 -2.59
C SER A 159 6.82 -17.58 -3.02
N GLU A 160 6.07 -16.86 -2.18
CA GLU A 160 4.67 -16.52 -2.40
C GLU A 160 4.43 -15.05 -2.69
N TYR A 161 5.23 -14.16 -2.09
CA TYR A 161 5.02 -12.71 -2.16
C TYR A 161 6.31 -12.02 -2.58
N GLY A 162 6.29 -11.36 -3.74
CA GLY A 162 7.38 -10.51 -4.16
C GLY A 162 7.10 -9.02 -3.94
N PHE A 163 8.07 -8.22 -4.36
CA PHE A 163 8.11 -6.79 -4.06
C PHE A 163 7.04 -5.98 -4.77
N TYR A 164 6.85 -6.20 -6.07
CA TYR A 164 5.96 -5.36 -6.87
C TYR A 164 4.50 -5.73 -6.63
N ALA A 165 4.15 -7.02 -6.57
CA ALA A 165 2.81 -7.45 -6.21
C ALA A 165 1.69 -6.80 -7.05
N ASN A 166 1.95 -6.61 -8.34
CA ASN A 166 0.95 -6.09 -9.27
C ASN A 166 -0.16 -7.12 -9.45
N VAL A 167 -1.42 -6.68 -9.45
CA VAL A 167 -2.55 -7.59 -9.70
C VAL A 167 -2.43 -8.12 -11.12
N ASN A 168 -2.26 -9.44 -11.27
CA ASN A 168 -2.04 -10.08 -12.55
C ASN A 168 -2.81 -11.41 -12.62
N PRO A 169 -3.88 -11.52 -13.42
CA PRO A 169 -4.65 -12.76 -13.54
C PRO A 169 -3.87 -13.91 -14.18
N GLY A 170 -2.81 -13.61 -14.95
CA GLY A 170 -1.98 -14.59 -15.65
C GLY A 170 -0.85 -15.18 -14.79
N VAL A 171 -0.68 -14.71 -13.54
CA VAL A 171 0.32 -15.25 -12.60
C VAL A 171 -0.42 -15.81 -11.38
N PRO A 172 -0.49 -17.13 -11.21
CA PRO A 172 -1.13 -17.72 -10.05
C PRO A 172 -0.30 -17.49 -8.79
N HIS A 173 -0.96 -17.49 -7.64
CA HIS A 173 -0.28 -17.69 -6.37
C HIS A 173 0.09 -19.18 -6.24
N PRO A 174 1.19 -19.57 -5.57
CA PRO A 174 1.58 -20.98 -5.46
C PRO A 174 0.49 -21.93 -4.95
N ARG A 175 -0.44 -21.40 -4.16
CA ARG A 175 -1.56 -22.15 -3.54
C ARG A 175 -2.92 -21.97 -4.22
N TRP A 176 -3.10 -20.99 -5.12
CA TRP A 176 -4.39 -20.76 -5.78
C TRP A 176 -4.29 -19.91 -7.05
N SER A 177 -5.27 -20.06 -7.95
CA SER A 177 -5.38 -19.21 -9.13
C SER A 177 -5.75 -17.78 -8.79
N GLN A 178 -5.10 -16.81 -9.45
CA GLN A 178 -5.45 -15.39 -9.39
C GLN A 178 -6.40 -14.95 -10.52
N ALA A 179 -6.81 -15.86 -11.41
CA ALA A 179 -7.60 -15.52 -12.60
C ALA A 179 -9.01 -15.00 -12.28
N ARG A 180 -9.57 -15.36 -11.11
CA ARG A 180 -10.89 -14.93 -10.66
C ARG A 180 -10.85 -14.44 -9.22
N GLU A 181 -11.76 -13.55 -8.87
CA GLU A 181 -11.90 -12.96 -7.55
C GLU A 181 -13.35 -12.94 -7.07
N ARG A 182 -13.54 -12.99 -5.75
CA ARG A 182 -14.85 -12.87 -5.09
C ARG A 182 -15.10 -11.41 -4.69
N PRO A 183 -16.09 -10.72 -5.30
CA PRO A 183 -16.48 -9.39 -4.86
C PRO A 183 -17.21 -9.47 -3.52
N ILE A 184 -16.70 -8.78 -2.50
CA ILE A 184 -17.40 -8.62 -1.22
C ILE A 184 -18.50 -7.56 -1.41
N GLY A 185 -19.70 -7.85 -0.90
CA GLY A 185 -20.88 -6.99 -1.06
C GLY A 185 -21.80 -7.37 -2.23
N ALA A 186 -21.42 -8.32 -3.08
CA ALA A 186 -22.25 -8.78 -4.20
C ALA A 186 -23.34 -9.81 -3.80
N GLY A 187 -23.44 -10.17 -2.52
CA GLY A 187 -24.38 -11.18 -1.99
C GLY A 187 -23.75 -12.56 -1.75
N LEU A 188 -24.41 -13.38 -0.93
CA LEU A 188 -23.90 -14.70 -0.47
C LEU A 188 -23.66 -15.69 -1.62
N PHE A 189 -24.46 -15.59 -2.69
CA PHE A 189 -24.41 -16.47 -3.85
C PHE A 189 -23.68 -15.86 -5.06
N ALA A 190 -23.01 -14.72 -4.87
CA ALA A 190 -22.29 -14.07 -5.95
C ALA A 190 -21.16 -14.96 -6.49
N ALA A 191 -21.22 -15.27 -7.78
CA ALA A 191 -20.13 -15.96 -8.46
C ALA A 191 -18.86 -15.11 -8.44
N LYS A 192 -17.69 -15.78 -8.45
CA LYS A 192 -16.42 -15.09 -8.69
C LYS A 192 -16.45 -14.40 -10.06
N LYS A 193 -15.83 -13.24 -10.19
CA LYS A 193 -15.65 -12.56 -11.49
C LYS A 193 -14.21 -12.67 -11.97
N PRO A 194 -13.92 -12.49 -13.27
CA PRO A 194 -12.54 -12.40 -13.75
C PRO A 194 -11.76 -11.27 -13.06
N THR A 195 -10.52 -11.55 -12.66
CA THR A 195 -9.57 -10.54 -12.16
C THR A 195 -9.06 -9.74 -13.36
N LEU A 196 -9.01 -8.40 -13.23
CA LEU A 196 -8.47 -7.54 -14.29
C LEU A 196 -6.96 -7.33 -14.11
N MET A 197 -6.23 -7.22 -15.21
CA MET A 197 -4.81 -6.84 -15.19
C MET A 197 -4.63 -5.47 -14.54
N PHE A 198 -3.63 -5.34 -13.65
CA PHE A 198 -3.42 -4.16 -12.82
C PHE A 198 -4.69 -3.70 -12.08
N ASN A 199 -5.56 -4.65 -11.72
CA ASN A 199 -6.86 -4.41 -11.08
C ASN A 199 -7.80 -3.47 -11.86
N GLY A 200 -7.59 -3.34 -13.19
CA GLY A 200 -8.36 -2.45 -14.06
C GLY A 200 -7.71 -1.09 -14.31
N TYR A 201 -6.48 -0.86 -13.85
CA TYR A 201 -5.75 0.41 -14.01
C TYR A 201 -4.62 0.31 -15.07
N ALA A 202 -4.67 -0.69 -15.95
CA ALA A 202 -3.57 -1.02 -16.87
C ALA A 202 -3.12 0.18 -17.72
N ASP A 203 -4.06 0.90 -18.33
CA ASP A 203 -3.78 2.05 -19.20
C ASP A 203 -3.05 3.19 -18.47
N GLN A 204 -3.15 3.24 -17.14
CA GLN A 204 -2.54 4.28 -16.32
C GLN A 204 -1.18 3.87 -15.75
N VAL A 205 -0.95 2.57 -15.48
CA VAL A 205 0.22 2.12 -14.72
C VAL A 205 1.16 1.19 -15.49
N ALA A 206 0.75 0.64 -16.64
CA ALA A 206 1.55 -0.36 -17.35
C ALA A 206 2.93 0.19 -17.76
N SER A 207 3.00 1.48 -18.11
CA SER A 207 4.25 2.15 -18.51
C SER A 207 5.33 2.12 -17.41
N LEU A 208 4.95 2.13 -16.13
CA LEU A 208 5.87 2.03 -14.99
C LEU A 208 6.67 0.72 -14.97
N TYR A 209 6.18 -0.30 -15.67
CA TYR A 209 6.72 -1.65 -15.66
C TYR A 209 7.27 -2.09 -17.01
N THR A 210 7.46 -1.16 -17.94
CA THR A 210 8.06 -1.46 -19.25
C THR A 210 9.43 -2.10 -19.08
N GLY A 211 9.64 -3.27 -19.69
CA GLY A 211 10.89 -4.03 -19.58
C GLY A 211 11.03 -4.89 -18.31
N LEU A 212 10.07 -4.84 -17.38
CA LEU A 212 10.06 -5.72 -16.21
C LEU A 212 9.35 -7.04 -16.53
N ASP A 213 10.00 -8.17 -16.22
CA ASP A 213 9.35 -9.47 -16.29
C ASP A 213 8.36 -9.62 -15.12
N LEU A 214 7.09 -9.36 -15.40
CA LEU A 214 6.00 -9.42 -14.41
C LEU A 214 5.73 -10.83 -13.87
N ARG A 215 6.21 -11.89 -14.53
CA ARG A 215 6.09 -13.26 -14.02
C ARG A 215 7.20 -13.61 -13.05
N LYS A 216 8.37 -12.99 -13.16
CA LYS A 216 9.47 -13.15 -12.19
C LYS A 216 9.37 -12.17 -11.01
N ASN A 217 8.64 -11.08 -11.20
CA ASN A 217 8.55 -9.95 -10.26
C ASN A 217 7.12 -9.77 -9.71
N TYR A 218 6.42 -10.87 -9.43
CA TYR A 218 5.03 -10.86 -8.93
C TYR A 218 4.91 -10.59 -7.44
#